data_AF-A0A918F9A2-F1
#
_entry.id   AF-A0A918F9A2-F1
#
_cell.length_a   1.000
_cell.length_b   1.000
_cell.length_c   1.000
_cell.angle_alpha   90.00
_cell.angle_beta   90.00
_cell.angle_gamma   90.00
#
_symmetry.space_group_name_H-M   'P 1'
#
loop_
_entity.id
_entity.type
_entity.pdbx_description
1 polymer ?
#
loop_
_entity_poly.entity_id
_entity_poly.type
_entity_poly.pdbx_seq_one_letter_code
_entity_poly.pdbx_strand_id
1 'polypeptide(L)'
;MLLGLLLAAFVPSGPLVLGLDDTTLRRTGAKISAKGIYRDPVRSSRGHFVKASGFRWLSLMLLTPIPWAHRVWALPLLTALVPSQRYSEEGGHTHRTLTDWARQRLRMVQRWCPGRQLIVVADSAYAVINWLFDLQQGRPITVITRLRLDAALYKPAPERQVGQMGRTRLKGDRLPSLAALINDPTTRWQRRCVHRWYGETNREVELVSHTAVWSTLASHPSRYAGCWFAILKGSSPPRRCSARICSSAQFKSWSTSCSVDNSRSPSKRFERTWA
;
A
#
# COMPACT_ATOMS: atom_id res chain seq x y z
N MET A 1 -5.78 11.79 23.81
CA MET A 1 -5.45 11.84 22.35
C MET A 1 -6.45 11.01 21.58
N LEU A 2 -7.00 11.50 20.45
CA LEU A 2 -8.04 10.82 19.66
C LEU A 2 -7.72 9.35 19.34
N LEU A 3 -6.46 9.05 18.99
CA LEU A 3 -6.02 7.68 18.72
C LEU A 3 -6.30 6.73 19.88
N GLY A 4 -6.04 7.14 21.13
CA GLY A 4 -6.28 6.29 22.31
C GLY A 4 -7.76 5.91 22.46
N LEU A 5 -8.67 6.86 22.20
CA LEU A 5 -10.12 6.61 22.23
C LEU A 5 -10.54 5.64 21.11
N LEU A 6 -10.03 5.84 19.89
CA LEU A 6 -10.31 4.94 18.77
C LEU A 6 -9.81 3.52 19.01
N LEU A 7 -8.61 3.38 19.59
CA LEU A 7 -8.03 2.07 19.90
C LEU A 7 -8.82 1.36 21.00
N ALA A 8 -9.16 2.07 22.08
CA ALA A 8 -9.95 1.49 23.16
C ALA A 8 -11.34 1.04 22.68
N ALA A 9 -11.99 1.83 21.82
CA ALA A 9 -13.34 1.54 21.34
C ALA A 9 -13.39 0.43 20.28
N PHE A 10 -12.41 0.39 19.35
CA PHE A 10 -12.54 -0.44 18.15
C PHE A 10 -11.44 -1.48 17.95
N VAL A 11 -10.24 -1.30 18.52
CA VAL A 11 -9.11 -2.21 18.31
C VAL A 11 -8.27 -2.36 19.60
N PRO A 12 -8.86 -2.86 20.70
CA PRO A 12 -8.20 -2.90 22.01
C PRO A 12 -6.96 -3.80 22.01
N SER A 13 -6.90 -4.82 21.15
CA SER A 13 -5.77 -5.76 21.02
C SER A 13 -5.45 -6.06 19.54
N GLY A 14 -4.29 -6.69 19.29
CA GLY A 14 -3.90 -7.15 17.95
C GLY A 14 -3.25 -6.10 17.03
N PRO A 15 -3.01 -6.41 15.76
CA PRO A 15 -2.35 -5.48 14.82
C PRO A 15 -3.23 -4.26 14.52
N LEU A 16 -2.57 -3.12 14.22
CA LEU A 16 -3.24 -1.91 13.75
C LEU A 16 -3.21 -1.87 12.23
N VAL A 17 -4.37 -1.98 11.59
CA VAL A 17 -4.51 -1.83 10.14
C VAL A 17 -4.78 -0.37 9.82
N LEU A 18 -3.91 0.26 9.04
CA LEU A 18 -3.94 1.68 8.73
C LEU A 18 -4.08 1.90 7.23
N GLY A 19 -5.00 2.78 6.81
CA GLY A 19 -5.09 3.27 5.44
C GLY A 19 -4.23 4.50 5.26
N LEU A 20 -3.42 4.54 4.20
CA LEU A 20 -2.60 5.69 3.83
C LEU A 20 -3.03 6.19 2.45
N ASP A 21 -3.45 7.45 2.39
CA ASP A 21 -3.92 8.09 1.17
C ASP A 21 -3.44 9.54 1.12
N ASP A 22 -3.17 10.08 -0.08
CA ASP A 22 -3.00 11.51 -0.28
C ASP A 22 -4.08 12.09 -1.17
N THR A 23 -4.60 13.24 -0.76
CA THR A 23 -5.63 13.96 -1.50
C THR A 23 -5.13 15.34 -1.85
N THR A 24 -5.30 15.73 -3.12
CA THR A 24 -5.05 17.09 -3.56
C THR A 24 -6.31 17.94 -3.40
N LEU A 25 -6.28 18.86 -2.44
CA LEU A 25 -7.32 19.88 -2.27
C LEU A 25 -7.09 21.02 -3.25
N ARG A 26 -8.00 21.16 -4.21
CA ARG A 26 -7.96 22.16 -5.28
C ARG A 26 -8.51 23.49 -4.81
N ARG A 27 -7.76 24.16 -3.94
CA ARG A 27 -8.05 25.53 -3.53
C ARG A 27 -6.90 26.44 -3.91
N THR A 28 -7.25 27.58 -4.50
CA THR A 28 -6.31 28.61 -4.93
C THR A 28 -6.73 29.95 -4.33
N GLY A 29 -5.76 30.81 -3.99
CA GLY A 29 -6.00 32.12 -3.38
C GLY A 29 -4.70 32.78 -2.93
N ALA A 30 -4.62 34.10 -2.87
CA ALA A 30 -3.37 34.82 -2.57
C ALA A 30 -2.77 34.44 -1.20
N LYS A 31 -3.61 34.11 -0.21
CA LYS A 31 -3.21 33.70 1.16
C LYS A 31 -2.82 32.23 1.31
N ILE A 32 -2.84 31.46 0.22
CA ILE A 32 -2.57 30.01 0.19
C ILE A 32 -1.14 29.84 -0.33
N SER A 33 -0.17 29.68 0.58
CA SER A 33 1.27 29.72 0.27
C SER A 33 1.86 28.35 -0.10
N ALA A 34 1.51 27.26 0.60
CA ALA A 34 2.05 25.92 0.37
C ALA A 34 1.46 25.16 -0.85
N LYS A 35 1.20 25.89 -1.94
CA LYS A 35 0.64 25.30 -3.17
C LYS A 35 1.69 24.46 -3.91
N GLY A 36 1.20 23.44 -4.60
CA GLY A 36 1.97 22.68 -5.58
C GLY A 36 1.16 22.42 -6.83
N ILE A 37 1.85 21.90 -7.84
CA ILE A 37 1.24 21.37 -9.05
C ILE A 37 1.33 19.85 -8.96
N TYR A 38 0.19 19.18 -8.90
CA TYR A 38 0.11 17.74 -8.71
C TYR A 38 -0.65 17.09 -9.86
N ARG A 39 -0.31 15.84 -10.18
CA ARG A 39 -1.09 15.06 -11.13
C ARG A 39 -2.51 14.87 -10.59
N ASP A 40 -3.51 15.10 -11.43
CA ASP A 40 -4.91 14.82 -11.13
C ASP A 40 -5.28 13.45 -11.69
N PRO A 41 -5.31 12.38 -10.87
CA PRO A 41 -5.61 11.03 -11.35
C PRO A 41 -7.06 10.87 -11.83
N VAL A 42 -7.99 11.74 -11.40
CA VAL A 42 -9.41 11.66 -11.77
C VAL A 42 -9.63 12.21 -13.18
N ARG A 43 -8.87 13.23 -13.58
CA ARG A 43 -8.98 13.85 -14.91
C ARG A 43 -7.89 13.38 -15.89
N SER A 44 -6.92 12.60 -15.41
CA SER A 44 -5.87 12.03 -16.25
C SER A 44 -6.29 10.66 -16.78
N SER A 45 -6.08 10.42 -18.07
CA SER A 45 -6.20 9.10 -18.70
C SER A 45 -4.81 8.60 -19.13
N ARG A 46 -4.75 7.44 -19.79
CA ARG A 46 -3.49 6.86 -20.28
C ARG A 46 -2.80 7.73 -21.36
N GLY A 47 -3.57 8.57 -22.06
CA GLY A 47 -3.07 9.49 -23.10
C GLY A 47 -3.23 10.98 -22.77
N HIS A 48 -3.86 11.33 -21.65
CA HIS A 48 -4.11 12.73 -21.26
C HIS A 48 -3.65 12.99 -19.83
N PHE A 49 -2.68 13.89 -19.66
CA PHE A 49 -2.07 14.19 -18.37
C PHE A 49 -2.55 15.55 -17.86
N VAL A 50 -3.43 15.53 -16.85
CA VAL A 50 -3.94 16.76 -16.24
C VAL A 50 -3.21 17.03 -14.94
N LYS A 51 -2.68 18.24 -14.80
CA LYS A 51 -2.13 18.76 -13.55
C LYS A 51 -3.17 19.65 -12.87
N ALA A 52 -3.34 19.51 -11.57
CA ALA A 52 -4.15 20.41 -10.75
C ALA A 52 -3.23 21.17 -9.78
N SER A 53 -3.49 22.47 -9.62
CA SER A 53 -2.88 23.27 -8.56
C SER A 53 -3.67 23.09 -7.26
N GLY A 54 -2.96 23.00 -6.14
CA GLY A 54 -3.61 22.84 -4.84
C GLY A 54 -2.66 22.48 -3.70
N PHE A 55 -3.24 22.09 -2.58
CA PHE A 55 -2.52 21.50 -1.45
C PHE A 55 -2.58 19.99 -1.51
N ARG A 56 -1.50 19.32 -1.14
CA ARG A 56 -1.51 17.87 -0.94
C ARG A 56 -1.62 17.59 0.55
N TRP A 57 -2.66 16.86 0.94
CA TRP A 57 -2.88 16.37 2.29
C TRP A 57 -2.61 14.87 2.32
N LEU A 58 -1.75 14.44 3.22
CA LEU A 58 -1.59 13.05 3.58
C LEU A 58 -2.58 12.72 4.70
N SER A 59 -3.35 11.66 4.54
CA SER A 59 -4.29 11.15 5.54
C SER A 59 -3.89 9.74 5.97
N LEU A 60 -3.81 9.54 7.27
CA LEU A 60 -3.64 8.25 7.92
C LEU A 60 -4.95 7.93 8.65
N MET A 61 -5.49 6.74 8.38
CA MET A 61 -6.81 6.31 8.85
C MET A 61 -6.70 4.96 9.53
N LEU A 62 -7.39 4.76 10.65
CA LEU A 62 -7.53 3.45 11.27
C LEU A 62 -8.62 2.68 10.50
N LEU A 63 -8.25 1.53 9.94
CA LEU A 63 -9.20 0.63 9.29
C LEU A 63 -9.71 -0.36 10.35
N THR A 64 -10.96 -0.22 10.73
CA THR A 64 -11.56 -1.08 11.75
C THR A 64 -12.99 -1.47 11.40
N PRO A 65 -13.41 -2.73 11.67
CA PRO A 65 -14.81 -3.09 11.58
C PRO A 65 -15.63 -2.28 12.59
N ILE A 66 -16.66 -1.61 12.11
CA ILE A 66 -17.62 -0.91 12.95
C ILE A 66 -18.75 -1.89 13.30
N PRO A 67 -18.94 -2.24 14.59
CA PRO A 67 -19.85 -3.32 14.98
C PRO A 67 -21.25 -3.16 14.42
N TRP A 68 -21.81 -1.95 14.50
CA TRP A 68 -23.18 -1.65 14.06
C TRP A 68 -23.31 -1.40 12.56
N ALA A 69 -22.22 -1.13 11.83
CA ALA A 69 -22.26 -0.86 10.40
C ALA A 69 -21.92 -2.10 9.55
N HIS A 70 -21.49 -3.20 10.19
CA HIS A 70 -21.04 -4.44 9.55
C HIS A 70 -20.02 -4.23 8.41
N ARG A 71 -19.27 -3.13 8.47
CA ARG A 71 -18.34 -2.67 7.44
C ARG A 71 -17.06 -2.18 8.10
N VAL A 72 -15.97 -2.27 7.36
CA VAL A 72 -14.71 -1.62 7.75
C VAL A 72 -14.83 -0.14 7.40
N TRP A 73 -14.63 0.73 8.38
CA TRP A 73 -14.54 2.17 8.14
C TRP A 73 -13.10 2.62 8.24
N ALA A 74 -12.79 3.67 7.47
CA ALA A 74 -11.52 4.37 7.56
C ALA A 74 -11.68 5.58 8.47
N LEU A 75 -11.33 5.42 9.75
CA LEU A 75 -11.46 6.48 10.75
C LEU A 75 -10.23 7.40 10.70
N PRO A 76 -10.36 8.68 10.31
CA PRO A 76 -9.22 9.58 10.22
C PRO A 76 -8.54 9.74 11.58
N LEU A 77 -7.23 9.50 11.64
CA LEU A 77 -6.46 9.60 12.89
C LEU A 77 -5.44 10.75 12.84
N LEU A 78 -4.86 10.99 11.67
CA LEU A 78 -3.82 11.99 11.49
C LEU A 78 -3.82 12.47 10.05
N THR A 79 -3.90 13.78 9.88
CA THR A 79 -3.70 14.44 8.60
C THR A 79 -2.48 15.35 8.66
N ALA A 80 -1.73 15.42 7.57
CA ALA A 80 -0.54 16.26 7.48
C ALA A 80 -0.48 16.93 6.11
N LEU A 81 -0.18 18.23 6.12
CA LEU A 81 0.14 18.94 4.89
C LEU A 81 1.47 18.41 4.33
N VAL A 82 1.51 18.14 3.03
CA VAL A 82 2.70 17.75 2.29
C VAL A 82 3.04 18.91 1.36
N PRO A 83 4.00 19.78 1.73
CA PRO A 83 4.37 20.91 0.90
C PRO A 83 5.02 20.47 -0.40
N SER A 84 4.89 21.31 -1.43
CA SER A 84 5.55 21.07 -2.72
C SER A 84 7.07 21.27 -2.60
N GLN A 85 7.81 20.71 -3.56
CA GLN A 85 9.25 20.93 -3.67
C GLN A 85 9.59 22.41 -3.77
N ARG A 86 8.96 23.08 -4.75
CA ARG A 86 9.08 24.52 -4.96
C ARG A 86 8.84 25.34 -3.69
N TYR A 87 7.77 25.05 -2.95
CA TYR A 87 7.48 25.76 -1.72
C TYR A 87 8.55 25.56 -0.65
N SER A 88 9.10 24.34 -0.56
CA SER A 88 10.16 24.04 0.41
C SER A 88 11.43 24.83 0.06
N GLU A 89 11.80 24.84 -1.23
CA GLU A 89 12.99 25.54 -1.74
C GLU A 89 12.87 27.06 -1.60
N GLU A 90 11.73 27.66 -1.96
CA GLU A 90 11.45 29.09 -1.78
C GLU A 90 11.51 29.51 -0.30
N GLY A 91 11.16 28.61 0.62
CA GLY A 91 11.25 28.82 2.07
C GLY A 91 12.61 28.46 2.69
N GLY A 92 13.61 28.07 1.90
CA GLY A 92 14.93 27.66 2.41
C GLY A 92 14.93 26.32 3.19
N HIS A 93 13.89 25.50 3.02
CA HIS A 93 13.75 24.20 3.67
C HIS A 93 14.14 23.05 2.74
N THR A 94 14.78 22.02 3.28
CA THR A 94 15.01 20.77 2.53
C THR A 94 13.69 20.11 2.16
N HIS A 95 13.48 19.88 0.86
CA HIS A 95 12.28 19.20 0.39
C HIS A 95 12.21 17.77 0.94
N ARG A 96 11.02 17.36 1.38
CA ARG A 96 10.68 16.00 1.79
C ARG A 96 9.64 15.44 0.84
N THR A 97 9.91 14.24 0.32
CA THR A 97 8.98 13.54 -0.57
C THR A 97 7.71 13.12 0.17
N LEU A 98 6.66 12.77 -0.58
CA LEU A 98 5.43 12.21 -0.01
C LEU A 98 5.71 10.98 0.87
N THR A 99 6.61 10.11 0.41
CA THR A 99 7.04 8.92 1.14
C THR A 99 7.84 9.25 2.40
N ASP A 100 8.60 10.34 2.43
CA ASP A 100 9.31 10.78 3.65
C ASP A 100 8.31 11.25 4.72
N TRP A 101 7.31 12.06 4.30
CA TRP A 101 6.22 12.47 5.18
C TRP A 101 5.45 11.27 5.71
N ALA A 102 5.09 10.32 4.84
CA ALA A 102 4.43 9.08 5.23
C ALA A 102 5.27 8.26 6.22
N ARG A 103 6.57 8.09 5.96
CA ARG A 103 7.48 7.39 6.86
C ARG A 103 7.48 8.04 8.24
N GLN A 104 7.60 9.37 8.29
CA GLN A 104 7.60 10.11 9.55
C GLN A 104 6.29 9.94 10.32
N ARG A 105 5.14 10.02 9.63
CA ARG A 105 3.81 9.86 10.27
C ARG A 105 3.59 8.44 10.78
N LEU A 106 3.96 7.43 10.01
CA LEU A 106 3.88 6.03 10.42
C LEU A 106 4.78 5.72 11.62
N ARG A 107 6.03 6.20 11.62
CA ARG A 107 6.96 6.04 12.76
C ARG A 107 6.47 6.75 14.01
N MET A 108 5.79 7.89 13.86
CA MET A 108 5.13 8.57 14.98
C MET A 108 4.01 7.73 15.60
N VAL A 109 3.10 7.18 14.79
CA VAL A 109 2.05 6.27 15.29
C VAL A 109 2.64 5.02 15.92
N GLN A 110 3.70 4.46 15.33
CA GLN A 110 4.41 3.33 15.92
C GLN A 110 4.94 3.65 17.32
N ARG A 111 5.45 4.86 17.55
CA ARG A 111 5.92 5.32 18.87
C ARG A 111 4.77 5.49 19.86
N TRP A 112 3.61 5.97 19.41
CA TRP A 112 2.42 6.10 20.25
C TRP A 112 1.81 4.76 20.67
N CYS A 113 2.03 3.70 19.89
CA CYS A 113 1.49 2.37 20.13
C CYS A 113 2.61 1.34 20.30
N PRO A 114 3.41 1.42 21.37
CA PRO A 114 4.50 0.45 21.60
C PRO A 114 3.93 -0.98 21.68
N GLY A 115 4.66 -1.94 21.10
CA GLY A 115 4.27 -3.36 21.07
C GLY A 115 3.20 -3.75 20.04
N ARG A 116 2.52 -2.79 19.41
CA ARG A 116 1.53 -3.08 18.37
C ARG A 116 2.21 -3.24 17.00
N GLN A 117 1.86 -4.29 16.27
CA GLN A 117 2.24 -4.41 14.87
C GLN A 117 1.44 -3.42 14.02
N LEU A 118 2.08 -2.79 13.04
CA LEU A 118 1.43 -1.88 12.11
C LEU A 118 1.39 -2.52 10.72
N ILE A 119 0.18 -2.59 10.15
CA ILE A 119 -0.07 -3.02 8.78
C ILE A 119 -0.68 -1.82 8.05
N VAL A 120 -0.02 -1.36 7.00
CA VAL A 120 -0.43 -0.17 6.24
C VAL A 120 -0.92 -0.63 4.88
N VAL A 121 -2.12 -0.23 4.50
CA VAL A 121 -2.63 -0.42 3.14
C VAL A 121 -2.59 0.93 2.44
N ALA A 122 -1.89 0.98 1.31
CA ALA A 122 -1.63 2.21 0.57
C ALA A 122 -1.90 2.03 -0.93
N ASP A 123 -2.12 3.14 -1.62
CA ASP A 123 -2.29 3.13 -3.07
C ASP A 123 -0.96 2.84 -3.81
N SER A 124 -1.01 2.74 -5.14
CA SER A 124 0.16 2.45 -5.98
C SER A 124 1.23 3.55 -5.98
N ALA A 125 0.91 4.80 -5.60
CA ALA A 125 1.90 5.87 -5.52
C ALA A 125 2.93 5.59 -4.41
N TYR A 126 2.56 4.79 -3.41
CA TYR A 126 3.44 4.31 -2.34
C TYR A 126 4.21 3.03 -2.68
N ALA A 127 4.07 2.50 -3.90
CA ALA A 127 4.90 1.39 -4.38
C ALA A 127 6.31 1.89 -4.70
N VAL A 128 7.10 2.16 -3.65
CA VAL A 128 8.46 2.72 -3.72
C VAL A 128 9.42 1.82 -2.95
N ILE A 129 10.34 1.15 -3.65
CA ILE A 129 11.25 0.12 -3.09
C ILE A 129 11.98 0.63 -1.84
N ASN A 130 12.62 1.80 -1.92
CA ASN A 130 13.37 2.37 -0.81
C ASN A 130 12.48 2.63 0.41
N TRP A 131 11.26 3.11 0.20
CA TRP A 131 10.34 3.41 1.29
C TRP A 131 9.83 2.13 1.97
N LEU A 132 9.49 1.10 1.19
CA LEU A 132 9.11 -0.20 1.73
C LEU A 132 10.27 -0.84 2.51
N PHE A 133 11.48 -0.77 1.98
CA PHE A 133 12.68 -1.25 2.65
C PHE A 133 12.94 -0.53 3.98
N ASP A 134 12.90 0.81 3.99
CA ASP A 134 13.10 1.65 5.17
C ASP A 134 12.08 1.36 6.28
N LEU A 135 10.85 1.03 5.91
CA LEU A 135 9.79 0.68 6.87
C LEU A 135 9.96 -0.71 7.47
N GLN A 136 10.69 -1.61 6.80
CA GLN A 136 11.06 -2.91 7.35
C GLN A 136 12.29 -2.85 8.27
N GLN A 137 13.06 -1.76 8.26
CA GLN A 137 14.22 -1.61 9.14
C GLN A 137 13.81 -1.33 10.60
N GLY A 138 14.61 -1.82 11.55
CA GLY A 138 14.37 -1.65 12.98
C GLY A 138 13.12 -2.41 13.41
N ARG A 139 12.12 -1.68 13.94
CA ARG A 139 10.80 -2.26 14.25
C ARG A 139 9.94 -2.27 12.97
N PRO A 140 9.63 -3.42 12.36
CA PRO A 140 9.03 -3.44 11.03
C PRO A 140 7.60 -2.86 10.99
N ILE A 141 7.28 -2.18 9.90
CA ILE A 141 5.92 -1.77 9.53
C ILE A 141 5.59 -2.46 8.21
N THR A 142 4.61 -3.36 8.24
CA THR A 142 4.17 -4.11 7.07
C THR A 142 3.36 -3.19 6.18
N VAL A 143 3.69 -3.13 4.88
CA VAL A 143 2.94 -2.31 3.92
C VAL A 143 2.42 -3.20 2.81
N ILE A 144 1.15 -3.02 2.47
CA ILE A 144 0.45 -3.64 1.36
C ILE A 144 0.07 -2.54 0.37
N THR A 145 0.59 -2.61 -0.85
CA THR A 145 0.30 -1.62 -1.90
C THR A 145 0.06 -2.31 -3.24
N ARG A 146 -0.62 -1.61 -4.16
CA ARG A 146 -0.81 -2.07 -5.53
C ARG A 146 0.53 -2.11 -6.27
N LEU A 147 0.84 -3.24 -6.89
CA LEU A 147 2.02 -3.44 -7.71
C LEU A 147 1.62 -3.43 -9.19
N ARG A 148 2.49 -2.89 -10.04
CA ARG A 148 2.29 -2.94 -11.49
C ARG A 148 2.47 -4.35 -12.02
N LEU A 149 1.70 -4.73 -13.03
CA LEU A 149 1.77 -6.07 -13.63
C LEU A 149 3.07 -6.34 -14.39
N ASP A 150 3.79 -5.29 -14.77
CA ASP A 150 5.09 -5.36 -15.45
C ASP A 150 6.28 -5.18 -14.49
N ALA A 151 6.05 -5.22 -13.17
CA ALA A 151 7.10 -5.08 -12.18
C ALA A 151 8.18 -6.17 -12.34
N ALA A 152 9.45 -5.76 -12.26
CA ALA A 152 10.58 -6.68 -12.34
C ALA A 152 10.78 -7.41 -11.00
N LEU A 153 10.31 -8.65 -10.94
CA LEU A 153 10.46 -9.54 -9.80
C LEU A 153 11.56 -10.57 -10.06
N TYR A 154 12.22 -10.99 -8.98
CA TYR A 154 13.35 -11.91 -9.02
C TYR A 154 13.20 -12.98 -7.94
N LYS A 155 13.84 -14.14 -8.14
CA LYS A 155 14.04 -15.10 -7.06
C LYS A 155 14.92 -14.49 -5.95
N PRO A 156 14.83 -14.96 -4.70
CA PRO A 156 15.83 -14.69 -3.68
C PRO A 156 17.23 -14.99 -4.19
N ALA A 157 18.23 -14.26 -3.69
CA ALA A 157 19.62 -14.58 -3.98
C ALA A 157 19.95 -15.99 -3.46
N PRO A 158 20.66 -16.82 -4.24
CA PRO A 158 21.14 -18.09 -3.73
C PRO A 158 22.11 -17.87 -2.57
N GLU A 159 22.14 -18.81 -1.62
CA GLU A 159 23.10 -18.77 -0.52
C GLU A 159 24.53 -18.80 -1.07
N ARG A 160 25.43 -18.06 -0.39
CA ARG A 160 26.84 -18.02 -0.78
C ARG A 160 27.47 -19.37 -0.48
N GLN A 161 28.18 -19.92 -1.46
CA GLN A 161 28.97 -21.13 -1.24
C GLN A 161 30.33 -20.80 -0.61
N VAL A 162 30.79 -21.66 0.28
CA VAL A 162 32.12 -21.55 0.91
C VAL A 162 33.17 -21.63 -0.20
N GLY A 163 34.13 -20.71 -0.22
CA GLY A 163 35.16 -20.61 -1.26
C GLY A 163 34.72 -19.88 -2.54
N GLN A 164 33.47 -19.40 -2.62
CA GLN A 164 33.02 -18.64 -3.79
C GLN A 164 33.80 -17.32 -3.93
N MET A 165 34.57 -17.23 -5.01
CA MET A 165 35.31 -16.04 -5.42
C MET A 165 34.37 -15.00 -6.05
N GLY A 166 34.63 -13.72 -5.78
CA GLY A 166 33.88 -12.60 -6.33
C GLY A 166 32.69 -12.14 -5.48
N ARG A 167 32.00 -11.12 -5.99
CA ARG A 167 30.89 -10.46 -5.29
C ARG A 167 29.66 -11.37 -5.20
N THR A 168 29.11 -11.51 -3.99
CA THR A 168 27.88 -12.28 -3.76
C THR A 168 26.73 -11.72 -4.59
N ARG A 169 25.98 -12.61 -5.24
CA ARG A 169 24.76 -12.22 -5.97
C ARG A 169 23.75 -11.63 -4.99
N LEU A 170 23.10 -10.59 -5.45
CA LEU A 170 22.19 -9.80 -4.63
C LEU A 170 20.71 -10.16 -4.86
N LYS A 171 20.42 -10.83 -5.98
CA LYS A 171 19.12 -11.38 -6.37
C LYS A 171 19.34 -12.58 -7.28
N GLY A 172 18.37 -13.48 -7.32
CA GLY A 172 18.35 -14.62 -8.21
C GLY A 172 17.81 -14.26 -9.60
N ASP A 173 17.40 -15.29 -10.34
CA ASP A 173 16.90 -15.13 -11.70
C ASP A 173 15.64 -14.28 -11.77
N ARG A 174 15.45 -13.58 -12.89
CA ARG A 174 14.24 -12.82 -13.16
C ARG A 174 13.05 -13.77 -13.27
N LEU A 175 11.99 -13.46 -12.53
CA LEU A 175 10.71 -14.16 -12.63
C LEU A 175 9.91 -13.64 -13.85
N PRO A 176 8.97 -14.44 -14.39
CA PRO A 176 8.00 -13.94 -15.36
C PRO A 176 7.28 -12.70 -14.83
N SER A 177 6.90 -11.80 -15.73
CA SER A 177 6.07 -10.65 -15.33
C SER A 177 4.73 -11.14 -14.78
N LEU A 178 4.10 -10.35 -13.92
CA LEU A 178 2.78 -10.70 -13.39
C LEU A 178 1.73 -10.73 -14.52
N ALA A 179 1.91 -9.90 -15.56
CA ALA A 179 1.13 -9.97 -16.78
C ALA A 179 1.28 -11.31 -17.51
N ALA A 180 2.49 -11.86 -17.59
CA ALA A 180 2.72 -13.19 -18.17
C ALA A 180 2.07 -14.28 -17.31
N LEU A 181 2.23 -14.22 -15.98
CA LEU A 181 1.59 -15.17 -15.05
C LEU A 181 0.06 -15.17 -15.16
N ILE A 182 -0.57 -14.02 -15.40
CA ILE A 182 -2.03 -13.94 -15.58
C ILE A 182 -2.53 -14.77 -16.77
N ASN A 183 -1.72 -14.84 -17.83
CA ASN A 183 -2.05 -15.49 -19.10
C ASN A 183 -1.45 -16.89 -19.22
N ASP A 184 -0.63 -17.32 -18.26
CA ASP A 184 0.00 -18.63 -18.25
C ASP A 184 -1.04 -19.71 -17.86
N PRO A 185 -1.34 -20.67 -18.75
CA PRO A 185 -2.34 -21.72 -18.51
C PRO A 185 -1.91 -22.69 -17.39
N THR A 186 -0.63 -22.74 -17.05
CA THR A 186 -0.10 -23.59 -15.98
C THR A 186 -0.23 -22.96 -14.59
N THR A 187 -0.64 -21.69 -14.51
CA THR A 187 -0.80 -20.98 -13.24
C THR A 187 -1.92 -21.62 -12.41
N ARG A 188 -1.55 -22.11 -11.22
CA ARG A 188 -2.49 -22.70 -10.27
C ARG A 188 -3.19 -21.63 -9.44
N TRP A 189 -4.41 -21.28 -9.83
CA TRP A 189 -5.24 -20.31 -9.12
C TRP A 189 -5.94 -20.93 -7.92
N GLN A 190 -5.91 -20.22 -6.79
CA GLN A 190 -6.68 -20.54 -5.60
C GLN A 190 -7.94 -19.70 -5.57
N ARG A 191 -9.12 -20.33 -5.58
CA ARG A 191 -10.39 -19.61 -5.39
C ARG A 191 -10.57 -19.24 -3.92
N ARG A 192 -10.99 -18.01 -3.67
CA ARG A 192 -11.28 -17.47 -2.34
C ARG A 192 -12.52 -16.60 -2.41
N CYS A 193 -13.41 -16.80 -1.44
CA CYS A 193 -14.51 -15.87 -1.22
C CYS A 193 -14.00 -14.69 -0.38
N VAL A 194 -14.19 -13.46 -0.87
CA VAL A 194 -13.99 -12.25 -0.05
C VAL A 194 -15.35 -11.76 0.40
N HIS A 195 -15.66 -12.03 1.67
CA HIS A 195 -16.96 -11.73 2.26
C HIS A 195 -17.32 -10.24 2.24
N ARG A 196 -16.31 -9.38 2.47
CA ARG A 196 -16.48 -7.92 2.52
C ARG A 196 -15.71 -7.28 1.37
N TRP A 197 -16.30 -7.34 0.19
CA TRP A 197 -15.77 -6.66 -0.99
C TRP A 197 -16.44 -5.30 -1.16
N TYR A 198 -15.71 -4.38 -1.79
CA TYR A 198 -16.21 -3.06 -2.13
C TYR A 198 -17.57 -3.15 -2.84
N GLY A 199 -18.63 -2.56 -2.26
CA GLY A 199 -19.99 -2.56 -2.83
C GLY A 199 -20.66 -3.94 -3.02
N GLU A 200 -20.00 -5.04 -2.71
CA GLU A 200 -20.43 -6.41 -3.01
C GLU A 200 -20.13 -7.32 -1.82
N THR A 201 -21.04 -8.22 -1.48
CA THR A 201 -20.78 -9.26 -0.47
C THR A 201 -20.38 -10.55 -1.16
N ASN A 202 -19.47 -11.31 -0.55
CA ASN A 202 -19.09 -12.65 -1.00
C ASN A 202 -18.57 -12.71 -2.44
N ARG A 203 -17.63 -11.83 -2.78
CA ARG A 203 -17.03 -11.84 -4.12
C ARG A 203 -16.01 -12.96 -4.24
N GLU A 204 -16.25 -13.87 -5.18
CA GLU A 204 -15.27 -14.88 -5.55
C GLU A 204 -14.11 -14.25 -6.31
N VAL A 205 -12.90 -14.48 -5.81
CA VAL A 205 -11.66 -14.06 -6.45
C VAL A 205 -10.74 -15.25 -6.65
N GLU A 206 -10.02 -15.25 -7.77
CA GLU A 206 -8.92 -16.17 -8.02
C GLU A 206 -7.62 -15.49 -7.58
N LEU A 207 -6.86 -16.17 -6.73
CA LEU A 207 -5.62 -15.67 -6.16
C LEU A 207 -4.46 -16.61 -6.46
N VAL A 208 -3.33 -16.04 -6.88
CA VAL A 208 -2.03 -16.71 -6.87
C VAL A 208 -1.04 -15.82 -6.13
N SER A 209 -0.17 -16.42 -5.34
CA SER A 209 0.81 -15.68 -4.55
C SER A 209 2.15 -16.38 -4.46
N HIS A 210 3.24 -15.60 -4.48
CA HIS A 210 4.60 -16.11 -4.32
C HIS A 210 5.46 -15.13 -3.53
N THR A 211 6.60 -15.62 -3.04
CA THR A 211 7.67 -14.79 -2.49
C THR A 211 8.64 -14.43 -3.60
N ALA A 212 8.99 -13.15 -3.70
CA ALA A 212 9.92 -12.63 -4.69
C ALA A 212 10.71 -11.45 -4.13
N VAL A 213 11.83 -11.14 -4.77
CA VAL A 213 12.61 -9.94 -4.53
C VAL A 213 12.19 -8.88 -5.54
N TRP A 214 11.78 -7.71 -5.05
CA TRP A 214 11.50 -6.56 -5.91
C TRP A 214 12.70 -5.60 -5.93
N SER A 215 13.26 -5.36 -7.12
CA SER A 215 14.48 -4.56 -7.30
C SER A 215 14.48 -3.83 -8.65
N THR A 216 15.03 -2.61 -8.65
CA THR A 216 15.38 -1.86 -9.86
C THR A 216 16.90 -1.67 -9.96
N LEU A 217 17.44 -1.39 -11.15
CA LEU A 217 18.88 -1.14 -11.35
C LEU A 217 19.41 0.03 -10.48
N ALA A 218 18.56 1.00 -10.16
CA ALA A 218 18.89 2.14 -9.30
C ALA A 218 18.76 1.86 -7.79
N SER A 219 18.29 0.67 -7.40
CA SER A 219 18.16 0.31 -5.98
C SER A 219 19.50 -0.17 -5.43
N HIS A 220 19.89 0.36 -4.26
CA HIS A 220 21.14 -0.05 -3.61
C HIS A 220 21.09 -1.55 -3.26
N PRO A 221 22.24 -2.25 -3.34
CA PRO A 221 22.40 -3.66 -2.96
C PRO A 221 21.90 -4.08 -1.58
N SER A 222 21.77 -3.15 -0.65
CA SER A 222 21.25 -3.45 0.69
C SER A 222 19.74 -3.36 0.77
N ARG A 223 19.05 -2.86 -0.27
CA ARG A 223 17.65 -2.40 -0.22
C ARG A 223 16.68 -3.39 -0.87
N TYR A 224 17.00 -4.67 -0.86
CA TYR A 224 16.11 -5.72 -1.32
C TYR A 224 15.03 -5.96 -0.29
N ALA A 225 13.78 -5.79 -0.70
CA ALA A 225 12.65 -6.25 0.10
C ALA A 225 12.29 -7.66 -0.38
N GLY A 226 12.45 -8.64 0.52
CA GLY A 226 11.78 -9.92 0.38
C GLY A 226 10.29 -9.67 0.48
N CYS A 227 9.62 -9.70 -0.67
CA CYS A 227 8.24 -9.30 -0.79
C CYS A 227 7.37 -10.51 -1.10
N TRP A 228 6.18 -10.51 -0.52
CA TRP A 228 5.12 -11.40 -0.97
C TRP A 228 4.27 -10.63 -1.97
N PHE A 229 3.89 -11.25 -3.08
CA PHE A 229 2.92 -10.66 -3.99
C PHE A 229 1.71 -11.58 -4.15
N ALA A 230 0.56 -10.98 -4.44
CA ALA A 230 -0.62 -11.69 -4.87
C ALA A 230 -1.24 -11.02 -6.09
N ILE A 231 -1.70 -11.85 -7.01
CA ILE A 231 -2.56 -11.42 -8.12
C ILE A 231 -3.98 -11.81 -7.77
N LEU A 232 -4.89 -10.85 -7.86
CA LEU A 232 -6.33 -11.03 -7.70
C LEU A 232 -6.97 -10.89 -9.06
N LYS A 233 -7.70 -11.93 -9.47
CA LYS A 233 -8.46 -11.97 -10.71
C LYS A 233 -9.95 -12.10 -10.36
N GLY A 234 -10.75 -11.17 -10.88
CA GLY A 234 -12.20 -11.24 -10.76
C GLY A 234 -12.76 -12.46 -11.48
N SER A 235 -13.68 -13.16 -10.83
CA SER A 235 -14.37 -14.33 -11.39
C SER A 235 -15.36 -13.95 -12.50
N SER A 236 -15.96 -12.75 -12.45
CA SER A 236 -16.94 -12.26 -13.42
C SER A 236 -16.35 -11.29 -14.46
N PRO A 237 -16.83 -11.31 -15.73
CA PRO A 237 -16.42 -10.35 -16.76
C PRO A 237 -16.86 -8.90 -16.44
N PRO A 238 -16.07 -7.88 -16.79
CA PRO A 238 -14.70 -7.95 -17.28
C PRO A 238 -13.73 -8.36 -16.16
N ARG A 239 -12.90 -9.38 -16.42
CA ARG A 239 -11.94 -9.93 -15.44
C ARG A 239 -10.82 -8.93 -15.17
N ARG A 240 -11.05 -7.97 -14.27
CA ARG A 240 -9.98 -7.08 -13.80
C ARG A 240 -8.98 -7.90 -12.99
N CYS A 241 -7.72 -7.79 -13.40
CA CYS A 241 -6.59 -8.35 -12.68
C CYS A 241 -5.85 -7.22 -11.96
N SER A 242 -5.53 -7.43 -10.69
CA SER A 242 -4.71 -6.49 -9.92
C SER A 242 -3.64 -7.24 -9.16
N ALA A 243 -2.43 -6.68 -9.10
CA ALA A 243 -1.37 -7.20 -8.27
C ALA A 243 -1.18 -6.34 -7.03
N ARG A 244 -0.86 -6.99 -5.92
CA ARG A 244 -0.49 -6.35 -4.65
C ARG A 244 0.84 -6.91 -4.20
N ILE A 245 1.64 -6.06 -3.56
CA ILE A 245 2.88 -6.42 -2.90
C ILE A 245 2.76 -6.15 -1.41
N CYS A 246 3.26 -7.07 -0.61
CA CYS A 246 3.44 -6.97 0.82
C CYS A 246 4.93 -6.90 1.12
N SER A 247 5.35 -5.89 1.89
CA SER A 247 6.76 -5.68 2.25
C SER A 247 7.34 -6.72 3.22
N SER A 248 6.51 -7.62 3.76
CA SER A 248 6.94 -8.69 4.67
C SER A 248 6.73 -10.06 4.04
N ALA A 249 7.81 -10.83 3.91
CA ALA A 249 7.76 -12.22 3.44
C ALA A 249 7.12 -13.20 4.46
N GLN A 250 7.05 -12.81 5.73
CA GLN A 250 6.43 -13.61 6.80
C GLN A 250 4.90 -13.47 6.83
N PHE A 251 4.35 -12.50 6.11
CA PHE A 251 2.91 -12.25 6.05
C PHE A 251 2.22 -13.27 5.12
N LYS A 252 2.14 -14.55 5.54
CA LYS A 252 1.53 -15.65 4.76
C LYS A 252 0.05 -15.89 5.08
N SER A 253 -0.48 -15.42 6.21
CA SER A 253 -1.83 -15.76 6.67
C SER A 253 -2.57 -14.56 7.25
N TRP A 254 -3.29 -13.84 6.40
CA TRP A 254 -4.37 -12.94 6.86
C TRP A 254 -5.58 -12.93 5.94
N SER A 255 -5.56 -13.71 4.85
CA SER A 255 -6.72 -13.91 3.97
C SER A 255 -7.87 -14.67 4.62
N THR A 256 -7.70 -15.21 5.84
CA THR A 256 -8.68 -16.05 6.55
C THR A 256 -9.47 -15.35 7.65
N SER A 257 -9.11 -14.14 8.10
CA SER A 257 -9.73 -13.52 9.29
C SER A 257 -10.73 -12.39 9.01
N CYS A 258 -11.00 -12.05 7.74
CA CYS A 258 -12.11 -11.16 7.36
C CYS A 258 -13.42 -11.94 7.13
N SER A 259 -13.69 -12.95 7.94
CA SER A 259 -15.01 -13.58 8.05
C SER A 259 -15.67 -13.00 9.29
N VAL A 260 -16.41 -11.90 9.12
CA VAL A 260 -17.30 -11.38 10.16
C VAL A 260 -18.72 -11.38 9.60
N ASP A 261 -19.52 -12.12 10.35
CA ASP A 261 -20.84 -12.69 10.10
C ASP A 261 -21.92 -11.77 9.52
N ASN A 262 -22.95 -12.45 9.03
CA ASN A 262 -23.92 -12.13 7.98
C ASN A 262 -25.11 -11.28 8.46
N SER A 263 -25.48 -10.22 7.73
CA SER A 263 -26.88 -9.88 7.32
C SER A 263 -27.14 -8.38 7.03
N ARG A 264 -27.68 -8.13 5.82
CA ARG A 264 -28.57 -7.01 5.36
C ARG A 264 -28.02 -5.56 5.19
N SER A 265 -27.62 -5.29 3.93
CA SER A 265 -27.98 -4.18 2.99
C SER A 265 -28.04 -2.67 3.45
N PRO A 266 -28.16 -1.65 2.55
CA PRO A 266 -26.99 -0.83 2.15
C PRO A 266 -27.18 0.71 2.22
N SER A 267 -26.08 1.48 2.28
CA SER A 267 -25.92 2.73 1.50
C SER A 267 -24.47 3.26 1.50
N LYS A 268 -24.16 4.06 0.46
CA LYS A 268 -22.86 4.43 -0.11
C LYS A 268 -22.34 5.77 0.47
N ARG A 269 -21.01 5.92 0.63
CA ARG A 269 -20.18 7.08 0.20
C ARG A 269 -18.81 7.13 0.94
N PHE A 270 -17.79 6.43 0.44
CA PHE A 270 -16.36 6.85 0.61
C PHE A 270 -15.38 6.20 -0.38
N GLU A 271 -15.88 5.71 -1.50
CA GLU A 271 -15.29 4.53 -2.12
C GLU A 271 -15.04 4.88 -3.60
N ARG A 272 -13.79 5.21 -3.98
CA ARG A 272 -13.32 5.38 -5.38
C ARG A 272 -11.85 4.99 -5.61
N THR A 273 -11.07 4.68 -4.57
CA THR A 273 -9.62 4.42 -4.71
C THR A 273 -9.25 2.94 -4.93
N TRP A 274 -10.23 2.03 -4.96
CA TRP A 274 -10.02 0.58 -4.81
C TRP A 274 -10.38 -0.30 -6.02
N ALA A 275 -10.62 0.28 -7.20
CA ALA A 275 -10.94 -0.46 -8.44
C ALA A 275 -10.01 -0.12 -9.62
#